data_AF-A0A939B0Z7-F1
#
_entry.id   AF-A0A939B0Z7-F1
#
_cell.length_a   1.000
_cell.length_b   1.000
_cell.length_c   1.000
_cell.angle_alpha   90.00
_cell.angle_beta   90.00
_cell.angle_gamma   90.00
#
_symmetry.space_group_name_H-M   'P 1'
#
loop_
_entity.id
_entity.type
_entity.pdbx_description
1 polymer ?
#
loop_
_entity_poly.entity_id
_entity_poly.type
_entity_poly.pdbx_seq_one_letter_code
_entity_poly.pdbx_strand_id
1 'polypeptide(L)'
;MSLINLWRANPEAVLGMTLPTVVRMAIDPENSLKDGSPGSLVFRQFLTEVESKKLASFATYCLENSFADSGQILQDIVNEIGRRLGFSAENGRYRGVRNDIGYDGIWTASGQSLVVEVKTTDAYTIRLDTIANYRDRLVEEARIPKDTPILIVIGRNDTSSLEAQVRGSRHAWSMRIVGIDALLSLA
;
A
#
# COMPACT_ATOMS: atom_id res chain seq x y z
N MET A 1 -1.00 -27.09 3.01
CA MET A 1 0.14 -26.44 3.70
C MET A 1 -0.05 -24.93 3.53
N SER A 2 -0.01 -24.14 4.61
CA SER A 2 -0.15 -22.69 4.50
C SER A 2 1.07 -22.06 3.81
N LEU A 3 0.89 -20.88 3.20
CA LEU A 3 1.99 -20.14 2.56
C LEU A 3 3.21 -19.99 3.47
N ILE A 4 3.01 -19.59 4.73
CA ILE A 4 4.09 -19.38 5.70
C ILE A 4 4.85 -20.68 5.99
N ASN A 5 4.14 -21.80 6.14
CA ASN A 5 4.79 -23.08 6.40
C ASN A 5 5.63 -23.53 5.20
N LEU A 6 5.14 -23.32 3.98
CA LEU A 6 5.92 -23.62 2.78
C LEU A 6 7.12 -22.68 2.64
N TRP A 7 6.92 -21.37 2.86
CA TRP A 7 8.00 -20.38 2.81
C TRP A 7 9.15 -20.73 3.75
N ARG A 8 8.84 -21.07 5.01
CA ARG A 8 9.87 -21.40 6.00
C ARG A 8 10.54 -22.75 5.77
N ALA A 9 9.84 -23.71 5.15
CA ALA A 9 10.38 -25.03 4.87
C ALA A 9 11.17 -25.11 3.55
N ASN A 10 10.72 -24.38 2.53
CA ASN A 10 11.30 -24.36 1.19
C ASN A 10 11.07 -23.00 0.50
N PRO A 11 11.89 -21.97 0.83
CA PRO A 11 11.77 -20.65 0.22
C PRO A 11 11.88 -20.67 -1.30
N GLU A 12 12.77 -21.51 -1.86
CA GLU A 12 13.02 -21.59 -3.31
C GLU A 12 11.76 -21.96 -4.09
N ALA A 13 10.95 -22.88 -3.55
CA ALA A 13 9.68 -23.26 -4.16
C ALA A 13 8.72 -22.07 -4.29
N VAL A 14 8.65 -21.20 -3.28
CA VAL A 14 7.78 -20.01 -3.29
C VAL A 14 8.38 -18.90 -4.17
N LEU A 15 9.71 -18.76 -4.19
CA LEU A 15 10.39 -17.75 -5.01
C LEU A 15 10.14 -17.95 -6.50
N GLY A 16 9.97 -19.19 -6.95
CA GLY A 16 9.61 -19.53 -8.34
C GLY A 16 8.16 -19.26 -8.72
N MET A 17 7.29 -18.91 -7.77
CA MET A 17 5.86 -18.69 -8.02
C MET A 17 5.59 -17.24 -8.46
N THR A 18 4.52 -17.08 -9.24
CA THR A 18 3.96 -15.76 -9.57
C THR A 18 3.25 -15.15 -8.35
N LEU A 19 3.18 -13.83 -8.26
CA LEU A 19 2.50 -13.13 -7.16
C LEU A 19 1.04 -13.58 -6.98
N PRO A 20 0.21 -13.76 -8.04
CA PRO A 20 -1.13 -14.29 -7.88
C PRO A 20 -1.17 -15.70 -7.28
N THR A 21 -0.16 -16.53 -7.57
CA THR A 21 -0.04 -17.87 -6.98
C THR A 21 0.30 -17.78 -5.49
N VAL A 22 1.26 -16.94 -5.13
CA VAL A 22 1.62 -16.67 -3.73
C VAL A 22 0.41 -16.20 -2.93
N VAL A 23 -0.34 -15.23 -3.45
CA VAL A 23 -1.56 -14.72 -2.81
C VAL A 23 -2.63 -15.81 -2.72
N ARG A 24 -2.83 -16.61 -3.77
CA ARG A 24 -3.72 -17.78 -3.74
C ARG A 24 -3.36 -18.83 -2.68
N MET A 25 -2.09 -18.92 -2.30
CA MET A 25 -1.66 -19.81 -1.22
C MET A 25 -1.87 -19.22 0.17
N ALA A 26 -1.97 -17.89 0.27
CA ALA A 26 -2.32 -17.20 1.50
C ALA A 26 -3.83 -17.27 1.76
N ILE A 27 -4.64 -17.09 0.73
CA ILE A 27 -6.11 -17.11 0.81
C ILE A 27 -6.66 -18.54 0.70
N ASP A 28 -7.73 -18.83 1.42
CA ASP A 28 -8.47 -20.08 1.21
C ASP A 28 -9.15 -20.08 -0.18
N PRO A 29 -9.35 -21.26 -0.80
CA PRO A 29 -9.81 -21.41 -2.19
C PRO A 29 -11.17 -20.74 -2.51
N GLU A 30 -11.94 -20.31 -1.51
CA GLU A 30 -13.23 -19.64 -1.68
C GLU A 30 -13.19 -18.11 -1.55
N ASN A 31 -12.02 -17.49 -1.28
CA ASN A 31 -11.98 -16.09 -0.83
C ASN A 31 -11.00 -15.19 -1.62
N SER A 32 -11.45 -13.97 -1.93
CA SER A 32 -10.58 -12.83 -2.26
C SER A 32 -9.84 -12.32 -1.02
N LEU A 33 -8.87 -11.42 -1.19
CA LEU A 33 -8.35 -10.66 -0.05
C LEU A 33 -9.51 -9.88 0.61
N LYS A 34 -9.70 -10.13 1.91
CA LYS A 34 -10.76 -9.54 2.74
C LYS A 34 -10.15 -8.96 4.01
N ASP A 35 -10.75 -7.86 4.46
CA ASP A 35 -10.34 -7.17 5.67
C ASP A 35 -10.39 -8.10 6.88
N GLY A 36 -9.29 -8.14 7.65
CA GLY A 36 -9.18 -9.00 8.84
C GLY A 36 -9.23 -10.51 8.60
N SER A 37 -9.24 -10.97 7.34
CA SER A 37 -9.28 -12.41 7.04
C SER A 37 -7.97 -13.11 7.40
N PRO A 38 -8.00 -14.43 7.72
CA PRO A 38 -6.77 -15.19 7.96
C PRO A 38 -5.79 -15.11 6.78
N GLY A 39 -6.30 -15.11 5.54
CA GLY A 39 -5.44 -15.04 4.35
C GLY A 39 -4.71 -13.71 4.19
N SER A 40 -5.33 -12.59 4.58
CA SER A 40 -4.64 -11.30 4.56
C SER A 40 -3.57 -11.18 5.62
N LEU A 41 -3.82 -11.75 6.81
CA LEU A 41 -2.81 -11.84 7.87
C LEU A 41 -1.61 -12.70 7.44
N VAL A 42 -1.88 -13.86 6.82
CA VAL A 42 -0.84 -14.77 6.29
C VAL A 42 -0.04 -14.09 5.18
N PHE A 43 -0.70 -13.38 4.26
CA PHE A 43 -0.01 -12.66 3.19
C PHE A 43 0.87 -11.53 3.74
N ARG A 44 0.34 -10.69 4.63
CA ARG A 44 1.09 -9.60 5.27
C ARG A 44 2.28 -10.14 6.07
N GLN A 45 2.10 -11.23 6.81
CA GLN A 45 3.19 -11.89 7.50
C GLN A 45 4.26 -12.37 6.52
N PHE A 46 3.87 -12.97 5.38
CA PHE A 46 4.82 -13.40 4.37
C PHE A 46 5.63 -12.22 3.83
N LEU A 47 5.00 -11.06 3.59
CA LEU A 47 5.70 -9.85 3.16
C LEU A 47 6.77 -9.37 4.18
N THR A 48 6.58 -9.62 5.48
CA THR A 48 7.60 -9.30 6.50
C THR A 48 8.83 -10.21 6.43
N GLU A 49 8.69 -11.42 5.88
CA GLU A 49 9.76 -12.43 5.85
C GLU A 49 10.56 -12.43 4.54
N VAL A 50 10.02 -11.85 3.46
CA VAL A 50 10.72 -11.81 2.16
C VAL A 50 11.79 -10.73 2.09
N GLU A 51 12.84 -10.97 1.30
CA GLU A 51 13.88 -9.96 1.04
C GLU A 51 13.36 -8.76 0.25
N SER A 52 13.98 -7.59 0.41
CA SER A 52 13.56 -6.33 -0.26
C SER A 52 13.56 -6.47 -1.77
N LYS A 53 14.49 -7.24 -2.33
CA LYS A 53 14.54 -7.54 -3.77
C LYS A 53 13.28 -8.27 -4.26
N LYS A 54 12.76 -9.21 -3.47
CA LYS A 54 11.53 -9.93 -3.84
C LYS A 54 10.31 -9.03 -3.66
N LEU A 55 10.28 -8.22 -2.61
CA LEU A 55 9.23 -7.22 -2.40
C LEU A 55 9.15 -6.23 -3.57
N ALA A 56 10.31 -5.74 -4.05
CA ALA A 56 10.41 -4.91 -5.24
C ALA A 56 9.82 -5.61 -6.48
N SER A 57 10.17 -6.87 -6.70
CA SER A 57 9.63 -7.65 -7.83
C SER A 57 8.11 -7.81 -7.76
N PHE A 58 7.52 -7.91 -6.55
CA PHE A 58 6.08 -7.96 -6.38
C PHE A 58 5.41 -6.62 -6.66
N ALA A 59 6.03 -5.51 -6.23
CA ALA A 59 5.56 -4.17 -6.56
C ALA A 59 5.55 -3.98 -8.09
N THR A 60 6.67 -4.27 -8.77
CA THR A 60 6.77 -4.22 -10.25
C THR A 60 5.71 -5.09 -10.90
N TYR A 61 5.49 -6.32 -10.41
CA TYR A 61 4.46 -7.20 -10.94
C TYR A 61 3.06 -6.57 -10.89
N CYS A 62 2.69 -5.92 -9.77
CA CYS A 62 1.42 -5.20 -9.62
C CYS A 62 1.27 -4.01 -10.59
N LEU A 63 2.37 -3.41 -11.02
CA LEU A 63 2.37 -2.25 -11.92
C LEU A 63 2.31 -2.65 -13.40
N GLU A 64 2.95 -3.77 -13.74
CA GLU A 64 3.03 -4.28 -15.11
C GLU A 64 1.85 -5.19 -15.49
N ASN A 65 1.20 -5.82 -14.51
CA ASN A 65 0.15 -6.81 -14.75
C ASN A 65 -1.18 -6.36 -14.15
N SER A 66 -2.25 -6.47 -14.94
CA SER A 66 -3.62 -6.34 -14.44
C SER A 66 -4.15 -7.69 -13.99
N PHE A 67 -4.56 -7.80 -12.73
CA PHE A 67 -5.15 -9.00 -12.17
C PHE A 67 -6.02 -8.66 -10.95
N ALA A 68 -6.80 -9.64 -10.49
CA ALA A 68 -7.68 -9.46 -9.33
C ALA A 68 -6.89 -9.01 -8.10
N ASP A 69 -7.43 -8.04 -7.37
CA ASP A 69 -6.88 -7.50 -6.14
C ASP A 69 -5.47 -6.85 -6.28
N SER A 70 -4.99 -6.53 -7.49
CA SER A 70 -3.62 -6.00 -7.69
C SER A 70 -3.35 -4.69 -6.92
N GLY A 71 -4.35 -3.80 -6.83
CA GLY A 71 -4.27 -2.57 -6.03
C GLY A 71 -4.24 -2.85 -4.52
N GLN A 72 -5.07 -3.78 -4.06
CA GLN A 72 -5.10 -4.26 -2.67
C GLN A 72 -3.79 -4.92 -2.24
N ILE A 73 -3.16 -5.66 -3.15
CA ILE A 73 -1.86 -6.28 -2.91
C ILE A 73 -0.77 -5.21 -2.89
N LEU A 74 -0.85 -4.23 -3.80
CA LEU A 74 0.14 -3.16 -3.88
C LEU A 74 0.15 -2.28 -2.63
N GLN A 75 -1.02 -1.97 -2.03
CA GLN A 75 -1.04 -1.20 -0.78
C GLN A 75 -0.33 -1.93 0.38
N ASP A 76 -0.48 -3.25 0.49
CA ASP A 76 0.18 -4.03 1.54
C ASP A 76 1.70 -4.07 1.33
N ILE A 77 2.13 -4.20 0.07
CA ILE A 77 3.54 -4.11 -0.33
C ILE A 77 4.10 -2.73 0.03
N VAL A 78 3.38 -1.65 -0.30
CA VAL A 78 3.79 -0.28 0.03
C VAL A 78 3.88 -0.09 1.54
N ASN A 79 2.91 -0.57 2.31
CA ASN A 79 2.97 -0.51 3.77
C ASN A 79 4.16 -1.29 4.34
N GLU A 80 4.52 -2.41 3.72
CA GLU A 80 5.72 -3.15 4.10
C GLU A 80 7.01 -2.40 3.77
N ILE A 81 7.08 -1.70 2.63
CA ILE A 81 8.18 -0.78 2.33
C ILE A 81 8.29 0.30 3.41
N GLY A 82 7.16 0.89 3.83
CA GLY A 82 7.13 1.84 4.95
C GLY A 82 7.71 1.27 6.24
N ARG A 83 7.42 0.00 6.57
CA ARG A 83 8.02 -0.66 7.73
C ARG A 83 9.53 -0.80 7.62
N ARG A 84 10.04 -1.14 6.44
CA ARG A 84 11.49 -1.27 6.19
C ARG A 84 12.23 0.06 6.27
N LEU A 85 11.56 1.15 5.93
CA LEU A 85 12.04 2.52 6.13
C LEU A 85 12.05 2.98 7.59
N GLY A 86 11.61 2.14 8.54
CA GLY A 86 11.63 2.42 9.97
C GLY A 86 10.32 3.02 10.52
N PHE A 87 9.26 3.08 9.73
CA PHE A 87 7.94 3.49 10.22
C PHE A 87 7.19 2.32 10.87
N SER A 88 6.30 2.63 11.81
CA SER A 88 5.19 1.73 12.13
C SER A 88 4.06 1.98 11.14
N ALA A 89 3.62 0.95 10.41
CA ALA A 89 2.58 1.09 9.38
C ALA A 89 1.31 0.33 9.74
N GLU A 90 0.22 1.07 9.94
CA GLU A 90 -1.15 0.54 9.97
C GLU A 90 -1.63 0.30 8.53
N ASN A 91 -2.16 -0.89 8.24
CA ASN A 91 -2.68 -1.19 6.91
C ASN A 91 -4.11 -0.68 6.74
N GLY A 92 -4.39 -0.08 5.59
CA GLY A 92 -5.71 0.25 5.14
C GLY A 92 -6.58 -0.96 4.84
N ARG A 93 -7.86 -0.68 4.56
CA ARG A 93 -8.83 -1.71 4.19
C ARG A 93 -8.74 -2.04 2.71
N TYR A 94 -8.94 -3.30 2.35
CA TYR A 94 -9.02 -3.73 0.96
C TYR A 94 -10.29 -3.26 0.27
N ARG A 95 -11.39 -3.13 1.02
CA ARG A 95 -12.69 -2.73 0.48
C ARG A 95 -13.20 -1.49 1.20
N GLY A 96 -13.60 -0.50 0.41
CA GLY A 96 -14.28 0.69 0.92
C GLY A 96 -15.60 0.30 1.56
N VAL A 97 -15.83 0.76 2.79
CA VAL A 97 -17.12 0.67 3.48
C VAL A 97 -17.78 2.04 3.41
N ARG A 98 -19.08 2.05 3.12
CA ARG A 98 -19.85 3.29 3.06
C ARG A 98 -19.76 4.01 4.41
N ASN A 99 -19.41 5.29 4.37
CA ASN A 99 -19.20 6.19 5.53
C ASN A 99 -17.93 5.95 6.35
N ASP A 100 -17.07 5.00 6.01
CA ASP A 100 -15.75 4.88 6.66
C ASP A 100 -14.73 5.83 6.04
N ILE A 101 -13.61 6.00 6.73
CA ILE A 101 -12.48 6.79 6.26
C ILE A 101 -11.64 5.91 5.33
N GLY A 102 -11.44 6.35 4.08
CA GLY A 102 -10.57 5.67 3.12
C GLY A 102 -9.12 6.11 3.26
N TYR A 103 -8.24 5.15 3.55
CA TYR A 103 -6.79 5.28 3.45
C TYR A 103 -6.20 3.88 3.17
N ASP A 104 -5.06 3.85 2.50
CA ASP A 104 -4.35 2.60 2.17
C ASP A 104 -3.29 2.26 3.22
N GLY A 105 -2.81 3.25 3.97
CA GLY A 105 -1.99 3.06 5.15
C GLY A 105 -1.86 4.32 6.02
N ILE A 106 -1.46 4.13 7.28
CA ILE A 106 -1.02 5.22 8.16
C ILE A 106 0.37 4.85 8.67
N TRP A 107 1.37 5.65 8.29
CA TRP A 107 2.75 5.44 8.74
C TRP A 107 3.07 6.40 9.86
N THR A 108 3.72 5.91 10.91
CA THR A 108 4.01 6.68 12.12
C THR A 108 5.46 6.51 12.54
N ALA A 109 6.08 7.62 12.93
CA ALA A 109 7.44 7.66 13.46
C ALA A 109 7.59 8.88 14.36
N SER A 110 8.18 8.71 15.55
CA SER A 110 8.52 9.82 16.47
C SER A 110 7.38 10.82 16.73
N GLY A 111 6.15 10.32 16.89
CA GLY A 111 4.96 11.16 17.14
C GLY A 111 4.44 11.94 15.93
N GLN A 112 5.02 11.73 14.75
CA GLN A 112 4.53 12.20 13.47
C GLN A 112 3.79 11.09 12.72
N SER A 113 2.96 11.45 11.75
CA SER A 113 2.21 10.51 10.94
C SER A 113 2.20 10.91 9.47
N LEU A 114 1.94 9.95 8.59
CA LEU A 114 1.65 10.12 7.17
C LEU A 114 0.40 9.31 6.84
N VAL A 115 -0.55 9.89 6.13
CA VAL A 115 -1.67 9.13 5.52
C VAL A 115 -1.25 8.73 4.11
N VAL A 116 -1.25 7.44 3.81
CA VAL A 116 -0.77 6.88 2.55
C VAL A 116 -1.94 6.54 1.64
N GLU A 117 -1.83 6.96 0.39
CA GLU A 117 -2.73 6.59 -0.72
C GLU A 117 -1.88 5.99 -1.85
N VAL A 118 -2.25 4.82 -2.34
CA VAL A 118 -1.52 4.06 -3.35
C VAL A 118 -2.31 4.04 -4.65
N LYS A 119 -1.63 4.32 -5.76
CA LYS A 119 -2.18 4.22 -7.11
C LYS A 119 -1.24 3.48 -8.05
N THR A 120 -1.78 2.50 -8.77
CA THR A 120 -1.06 1.77 -9.81
C THR A 120 -0.76 2.65 -11.03
N THR A 121 -1.56 3.69 -11.27
CA THR A 121 -1.37 4.68 -12.35
C THR A 121 -1.93 6.05 -11.96
N ASP A 122 -1.35 7.07 -12.56
CA ASP A 122 -1.75 8.48 -12.57
C ASP A 122 -2.83 8.81 -13.62
N ALA A 123 -3.19 7.87 -14.50
CA ALA A 123 -4.07 8.10 -15.66
C ALA A 123 -5.50 8.55 -15.31
N TYR A 124 -5.89 8.50 -14.04
CA TYR A 124 -7.16 9.02 -13.54
C TYR A 124 -6.93 10.27 -12.71
N THR A 125 -7.75 11.30 -12.96
CA THR A 125 -7.83 12.48 -12.11
C THR A 125 -8.06 12.05 -10.66
N ILE A 126 -7.04 12.20 -9.83
CA ILE A 126 -7.14 11.90 -8.40
C ILE A 126 -8.04 12.96 -7.78
N ARG A 127 -9.07 12.53 -7.05
CA ARG A 127 -9.94 13.44 -6.30
C ARG A 127 -9.23 13.86 -5.01
N LEU A 128 -8.33 14.83 -5.14
CA LEU A 128 -7.50 15.33 -4.03
C LEU A 128 -8.35 15.73 -2.81
N ASP A 129 -9.48 16.41 -3.03
CA ASP A 129 -10.40 16.78 -1.94
C ASP A 129 -11.00 15.57 -1.22
N THR A 130 -11.26 14.46 -1.91
CA THR A 130 -11.75 13.24 -1.26
C THR A 130 -10.71 12.68 -0.30
N ILE A 131 -9.43 12.61 -0.71
CA ILE A 131 -8.35 12.10 0.12
C ILE A 131 -8.09 13.05 1.30
N ALA A 132 -8.08 14.36 1.04
CA ALA A 132 -7.95 15.37 2.09
C ALA A 132 -9.06 15.26 3.14
N ASN A 133 -10.31 15.12 2.71
CA ASN A 133 -11.45 14.96 3.62
C ASN A 133 -11.33 13.69 4.48
N TYR A 134 -10.80 12.58 3.93
CA TYR A 134 -10.54 11.39 4.74
C TYR A 134 -9.45 11.64 5.80
N ARG A 135 -8.34 12.29 5.43
CA ARG A 135 -7.32 12.70 6.39
C ARG A 135 -7.91 13.61 7.48
N ASP A 136 -8.72 14.59 7.11
CA ASP A 136 -9.34 15.53 8.06
C ASP A 136 -10.26 14.80 9.06
N ARG A 137 -11.03 13.81 8.60
CA ARG A 137 -11.82 12.95 9.50
C ARG A 137 -10.98 12.14 10.48
N LEU A 138 -9.79 11.66 10.08
CA LEU A 138 -8.86 10.99 11.01
C LEU A 138 -8.35 11.95 12.10
N VAL A 139 -8.15 13.22 11.75
CA VAL A 139 -7.78 14.27 12.70
C VAL A 139 -8.92 14.55 13.67
N GLU A 140 -10.16 14.69 13.17
CA GLU A 140 -11.36 14.90 13.98
C GLU A 140 -11.61 13.75 14.97
N GLU A 141 -11.33 12.51 14.56
CA GLU A 141 -11.38 11.31 15.41
C GLU A 141 -10.14 11.15 16.31
N ALA A 142 -9.24 12.13 16.33
CA ALA A 142 -7.99 12.12 17.10
C ALA A 142 -7.09 10.89 16.85
N ARG A 143 -7.17 10.30 15.66
CA ARG A 143 -6.35 9.15 15.25
C ARG A 143 -4.96 9.54 14.75
N ILE A 144 -4.82 10.76 14.22
CA ILE A 144 -3.56 11.31 13.71
C ILE A 144 -3.43 12.80 14.10
N PRO A 145 -2.21 13.36 14.17
CA PRO A 145 -1.99 14.79 14.38
C PRO A 145 -2.61 15.67 13.28
N LYS A 146 -3.01 16.90 13.64
CA LYS A 146 -3.68 17.87 12.75
C LYS A 146 -2.93 18.14 11.44
N ASP A 147 -1.62 18.30 11.51
CA ASP A 147 -0.79 18.67 10.36
C ASP A 147 -0.22 17.46 9.61
N THR A 148 -0.79 16.27 9.82
CA THR A 148 -0.38 15.03 9.14
C THR A 148 -0.49 15.21 7.62
N PRO A 149 0.63 15.09 6.87
CA PRO A 149 0.59 15.14 5.43
C PRO A 149 0.09 13.83 4.83
N ILE A 150 -0.34 13.94 3.58
CA ILE A 150 -0.77 12.80 2.76
C ILE A 150 0.39 12.46 1.82
N LEU A 151 0.78 11.19 1.78
CA LEU A 151 1.76 10.66 0.85
C LEU A 151 1.04 9.84 -0.23
N ILE A 152 1.03 10.36 -1.45
CA ILE A 152 0.50 9.66 -2.63
C ILE A 152 1.65 8.87 -3.25
N VAL A 153 1.52 7.55 -3.22
CA VAL A 153 2.49 6.59 -3.77
C VAL A 153 1.99 6.12 -5.13
N ILE A 154 2.77 6.37 -6.18
CA ILE A 154 2.36 6.11 -7.55
C ILE A 154 3.30 5.18 -8.29
N GLY A 155 2.72 4.30 -9.10
CA GLY A 155 3.47 3.28 -9.82
C GLY A 155 4.08 3.70 -11.15
N ARG A 156 3.47 4.64 -11.88
CA ARG A 156 3.96 5.04 -13.21
C ARG A 156 4.74 6.35 -13.16
N ASN A 157 5.75 6.43 -14.03
CA ASN A 157 6.80 7.45 -14.00
C ASN A 157 6.42 8.81 -14.62
N ASP A 158 5.28 8.94 -15.32
CA ASP A 158 4.81 10.27 -15.74
C ASP A 158 3.92 10.88 -14.66
N THR A 159 4.56 11.49 -13.68
CA THR A 159 3.90 12.09 -12.51
C THR A 159 3.49 13.54 -12.78
N SER A 160 3.85 14.09 -13.94
CA SER A 160 3.84 15.53 -14.24
C SER A 160 2.45 16.16 -14.12
N SER A 161 1.43 15.44 -14.61
CA SER A 161 0.04 15.86 -14.54
C SER A 161 -0.47 15.91 -13.11
N LEU A 162 -0.20 14.87 -12.32
CA LEU A 162 -0.59 14.81 -10.91
C LEU A 162 0.16 15.85 -10.08
N GLU A 163 1.44 16.06 -10.32
CA GLU A 163 2.23 17.11 -9.68
C GLU A 163 1.67 18.50 -9.97
N ALA A 164 1.33 18.77 -11.24
CA ALA A 164 0.69 20.03 -11.62
C ALA A 164 -0.67 20.20 -10.94
N GLN A 165 -1.47 19.13 -10.85
CA GLN A 165 -2.76 19.12 -10.16
C GLN A 165 -2.60 19.42 -8.67
N VAL A 166 -1.68 18.76 -7.97
CA VAL A 166 -1.41 19.00 -6.55
C VAL A 166 -0.90 20.43 -6.32
N ARG A 167 0.06 20.89 -7.14
CA ARG A 167 0.65 22.24 -7.07
C ARG A 167 -0.38 23.35 -7.30
N GLY A 168 -1.33 23.13 -8.22
CA GLY A 168 -2.42 24.06 -8.51
C GLY A 168 -3.59 23.99 -7.53
N SER A 169 -3.60 23.02 -6.61
CA SER A 169 -4.68 22.83 -5.64
C SER A 169 -4.39 23.52 -4.30
N ARG A 170 -5.41 23.64 -3.46
CA ARG A 170 -5.26 24.06 -2.05
C ARG A 170 -4.41 23.10 -1.19
N HIS A 171 -4.09 21.91 -1.69
CA HIS A 171 -3.37 20.85 -0.98
C HIS A 171 -1.86 20.82 -1.27
N ALA A 172 -1.33 21.79 -2.01
CA ALA A 172 0.09 21.85 -2.40
C ALA A 172 1.06 21.71 -1.20
N TRP A 173 0.67 22.20 -0.03
CA TRP A 173 1.49 22.16 1.17
C TRP A 173 1.30 20.90 2.03
N SER A 174 0.18 20.19 1.87
CA SER A 174 -0.20 19.03 2.69
C SER A 174 -0.09 17.68 1.97
N MET A 175 0.08 17.65 0.65
CA MET A 175 0.25 16.42 -0.14
C MET A 175 1.67 16.30 -0.69
N ARG A 176 2.24 15.11 -0.63
CA ARG A 176 3.51 14.73 -1.25
C ARG A 176 3.27 13.57 -2.18
N ILE A 177 4.05 13.50 -3.26
CA ILE A 177 3.98 12.45 -4.27
C ILE A 177 5.33 11.74 -4.27
N VAL A 178 5.31 10.41 -4.34
CA VAL A 178 6.52 9.61 -4.49
C VAL A 178 6.25 8.42 -5.42
N GLY A 179 7.20 8.14 -6.31
CA GLY A 179 7.16 6.93 -7.13
C GLY A 179 7.46 5.68 -6.31
N ILE A 180 6.87 4.54 -6.66
CA ILE A 180 7.15 3.26 -5.99
C ILE A 180 8.63 2.88 -6.13
N ASP A 181 9.23 3.09 -7.31
CA ASP A 181 10.65 2.84 -7.53
C ASP A 181 11.54 3.72 -6.63
N ALA A 182 11.13 4.96 -6.38
CA ALA A 182 11.84 5.87 -5.49
C ALA A 182 11.71 5.47 -4.01
N LEU A 183 10.57 4.91 -3.59
CA LEU A 183 10.45 4.35 -2.24
C LEU A 183 11.29 3.08 -2.06
N LEU A 184 11.31 2.21 -3.06
CA LEU A 184 12.08 0.98 -3.04
C LEU A 184 13.60 1.22 -3.01
N SER A 185 14.08 2.32 -3.59
CA SER A 185 15.51 2.67 -3.52
C SER A 185 15.95 3.21 -2.16
N LEU A 186 15.00 3.56 -1.29
CA LEU A 186 15.26 4.04 0.07
C LEU A 186 15.22 2.91 1.12
N ALA A 187 14.59 1.77 0.80
CA ALA A 187 14.24 0.68 1.73
C ALA A 187 15.15 -0.55 1.60
#